data_AF-K1UCY0-F1
#
_entry.id   AF-K1UCY0-F1
#
_cell.length_a   1.000
_cell.length_b   1.000
_cell.length_c   1.000
_cell.angle_alpha   90.00
_cell.angle_beta   90.00
_cell.angle_gamma   90.00
#
_symmetry.space_group_name_H-M   'P 1'
#
loop_
_entity.id
_entity.type
_entity.pdbx_description
1 polymer ?
#
loop_
_entity_poly.entity_id
_entity_poly.type
_entity_poly.pdbx_seq_one_letter_code
_entity_poly.pdbx_strand_id
1 'polypeptide(L)'
;MKYGSGAGAVCGAVSALGCAVATADYAFLAAVVAPAAAVGGMFSGGRKLSAAGGFVLTATLGTALFGMDNSKLAVVACIFMSSSVFMLLPAKLTTEQGDIARVKAGENSVRKLFSKRLKFAGGAIAEVRRTVGITAEKLDNNIGSDISWVYNTACDEICRKCRYNMQCWGKEYGDSIKQFAKITNMVKSGESADPDAFSEPLSARCPKKQELIDKIRRLCDVYVASSTEKRRIARMRNILTAQLSATEQILSQLSDEIENSGEIEPQYNKTACNVLSKLGCEDADAVNVELGEQGRMFVEAYSDTGFFASKQDICEAMTLAFRRRFDLPTLSRVGGACKLSLFSGTTYTLDVEICQISKTEGTACGDYYESFIDKNGTAYVVLSDGMGSGGRARVDSSFACAMLIRLLQAGVGVEA
;
A
#
# COMPACT_ATOMS: atom_id res chain seq x y z
N MET A 1 11.26 -41.13 8.00
CA MET A 1 12.04 -39.88 7.90
C MET A 1 11.33 -39.01 6.87
N LYS A 2 11.09 -37.71 7.13
CA LYS A 2 10.30 -36.84 6.24
C LYS A 2 11.18 -35.89 5.38
N TYR A 3 12.48 -36.13 5.31
CA TYR A 3 13.38 -35.41 4.42
C TYR A 3 13.31 -36.09 3.05
N GLY A 4 12.65 -35.45 2.09
CA GLY A 4 12.52 -35.96 0.71
C GLY A 4 13.88 -36.05 0.00
N SER A 5 13.85 -36.62 -1.22
CA SER A 5 15.04 -36.89 -2.06
C SER A 5 16.03 -35.73 -2.18
N GLY A 6 15.54 -34.49 -2.23
CA GLY A 6 16.37 -33.30 -2.40
C GLY A 6 17.30 -32.99 -1.22
N ALA A 7 16.85 -33.17 0.03
CA ALA A 7 17.69 -32.88 1.20
C ALA A 7 18.81 -33.92 1.37
N GLY A 8 18.50 -35.20 1.09
CA GLY A 8 19.51 -36.27 1.09
C GLY A 8 20.60 -36.05 0.03
N ALA A 9 20.20 -35.64 -1.18
CA ALA A 9 21.14 -35.33 -2.27
C ALA A 9 22.11 -34.20 -1.90
N VAL A 10 21.61 -33.11 -1.31
CA VAL A 10 22.41 -31.94 -0.94
C VAL A 10 23.40 -32.28 0.18
N CYS A 11 22.96 -32.94 1.25
CA CYS A 11 23.87 -33.35 2.34
C CYS A 11 24.93 -34.36 1.85
N GLY A 12 24.55 -35.30 0.98
CA GLY A 12 25.47 -36.25 0.36
C GLY A 12 26.51 -35.58 -0.52
N ALA A 13 26.08 -34.61 -1.35
CA ALA A 13 26.97 -33.84 -2.21
C ALA A 13 27.96 -32.99 -1.41
N VAL A 14 27.51 -32.28 -0.37
CA VAL A 14 28.38 -31.43 0.48
C VAL A 14 29.41 -32.28 1.23
N SER A 15 28.99 -33.39 1.82
CA SER A 15 29.90 -34.28 2.55
C SER A 15 30.96 -34.90 1.64
N ALA A 16 30.55 -35.30 0.43
CA ALA A 16 31.45 -35.91 -0.54
C ALA A 16 32.36 -34.88 -1.23
N LEU A 17 31.91 -33.64 -1.45
CA LEU A 17 32.77 -32.53 -1.86
C LEU A 17 33.83 -32.23 -0.79
N GLY A 18 33.46 -32.25 0.50
CA GLY A 18 34.42 -32.08 1.59
C GLY A 18 35.53 -33.12 1.58
N CYS A 19 35.20 -34.39 1.34
CA CYS A 19 36.19 -35.47 1.20
C CYS A 19 37.01 -35.36 -0.11
N ALA A 20 36.41 -34.90 -1.21
CA ALA A 20 37.10 -34.70 -2.48
C ALA A 20 38.14 -33.57 -2.42
N VAL A 21 37.85 -32.51 -1.65
CA VAL A 21 38.80 -31.41 -1.40
C VAL A 21 39.98 -31.86 -0.52
N ALA A 22 39.75 -32.77 0.43
CA ALA A 22 40.80 -33.27 1.31
C ALA A 22 41.80 -34.19 0.59
N THR A 23 41.35 -34.93 -0.45
CA THR A 23 42.17 -35.94 -1.12
C THR A 23 41.68 -36.17 -2.56
N ALA A 24 42.52 -35.87 -3.56
CA ALA A 24 42.18 -35.92 -4.99
C ALA A 24 41.76 -37.33 -5.48
N ASP A 25 42.29 -38.39 -4.88
CA ASP A 25 41.95 -39.79 -5.22
C ASP A 25 40.50 -40.18 -4.90
N TYR A 26 39.78 -39.36 -4.13
CA TYR A 26 38.41 -39.63 -3.71
C TYR A 26 37.38 -38.71 -4.38
N ALA A 27 37.77 -37.98 -5.42
CA ALA A 27 36.84 -37.13 -6.19
C ALA A 27 35.64 -37.91 -6.77
N PHE A 28 35.82 -39.20 -7.08
CA PHE A 28 34.75 -40.08 -7.54
C PHE A 28 33.65 -40.32 -6.48
N LEU A 29 33.95 -40.14 -5.18
CA LEU A 29 32.96 -40.29 -4.11
C LEU A 29 31.82 -39.27 -4.25
N ALA A 30 32.09 -38.06 -4.72
CA ALA A 30 31.05 -37.06 -4.95
C ALA A 30 30.05 -37.51 -6.02
N ALA A 31 30.54 -38.16 -7.08
CA ALA A 31 29.71 -38.68 -8.15
C ALA A 31 28.88 -39.91 -7.72
N VAL A 32 29.32 -40.66 -6.71
CA VAL A 32 28.64 -41.90 -6.26
C VAL A 32 27.72 -41.66 -5.06
N VAL A 33 28.17 -40.89 -4.06
CA VAL A 33 27.44 -40.68 -2.80
C VAL A 33 26.26 -39.75 -2.97
N ALA A 34 26.33 -38.74 -3.84
CA ALA A 34 25.23 -37.80 -4.05
C ALA A 34 23.99 -38.47 -4.69
N PRO A 35 24.10 -39.25 -5.78
CA PRO A 35 22.98 -40.02 -6.31
C PRO A 35 22.48 -41.07 -5.32
N ALA A 36 23.38 -41.73 -4.60
CA ALA A 36 22.99 -42.74 -3.62
C ALA A 36 22.18 -42.17 -2.46
N ALA A 37 22.58 -41.00 -1.96
CA ALA A 37 21.86 -40.27 -0.91
C ALA A 37 20.50 -39.75 -1.40
N ALA A 38 20.39 -39.36 -2.67
CA ALA A 38 19.12 -38.97 -3.29
C ALA A 38 18.12 -40.15 -3.32
N VAL A 39 18.58 -41.32 -3.76
CA VAL A 39 17.76 -42.54 -3.84
C VAL A 39 17.40 -43.05 -2.44
N GLY A 40 18.34 -43.07 -1.50
CA GLY A 40 18.06 -43.37 -0.09
C GLY A 40 17.00 -42.43 0.51
N GLY A 41 17.02 -41.15 0.12
CA GLY A 41 16.01 -40.15 0.49
C GLY A 41 14.62 -40.41 -0.12
N MET A 42 14.55 -40.88 -1.38
CA MET A 42 13.28 -41.28 -2.01
C MET A 42 12.60 -42.45 -1.29
N PHE A 43 13.39 -43.44 -0.85
CA PHE A 43 12.88 -44.62 -0.15
C PHE A 43 12.70 -44.44 1.36
N SER A 44 12.90 -43.22 1.88
CA SER A 44 12.80 -42.89 3.31
C SER A 44 11.37 -42.84 3.87
N GLY A 45 10.37 -42.89 2.98
CA GLY A 45 8.94 -42.94 3.32
C GLY A 45 8.41 -44.30 3.77
N GLY A 46 9.18 -45.40 3.58
CA GLY A 46 8.68 -46.77 3.76
C GLY A 46 9.09 -47.49 5.06
N ARG A 47 10.36 -47.40 5.49
CA ARG A 47 10.95 -47.94 6.75
C ARG A 47 12.44 -47.56 6.76
N LYS A 48 13.13 -47.53 7.92
CA LYS A 48 14.60 -47.28 7.96
C LYS A 48 15.39 -48.25 7.07
N LEU A 49 14.88 -49.50 6.94
CA LEU A 49 15.47 -50.56 6.13
C LEU A 49 15.50 -50.23 4.62
N SER A 50 14.45 -49.60 4.09
CA SER A 50 14.35 -49.29 2.65
C SER A 50 15.28 -48.14 2.25
N ALA A 51 15.45 -47.15 3.13
CA ALA A 51 16.40 -46.05 2.92
C ALA A 51 17.85 -46.53 2.94
N ALA A 52 18.21 -47.34 3.95
CA ALA A 52 19.54 -47.92 4.09
C ALA A 52 19.88 -48.86 2.93
N GLY A 53 18.93 -49.72 2.52
CA GLY A 53 19.10 -50.61 1.37
C GLY A 53 19.27 -49.84 0.05
N GLY A 54 18.44 -48.81 -0.18
CA GLY A 54 18.54 -47.96 -1.37
C GLY A 54 19.88 -47.25 -1.49
N PHE A 55 20.41 -46.71 -0.38
CA PHE A 55 21.71 -46.06 -0.34
C PHE A 55 22.86 -47.05 -0.61
N VAL A 56 22.87 -48.20 0.07
CA VAL A 56 23.95 -49.20 -0.11
C VAL A 56 23.95 -49.75 -1.53
N LEU A 57 22.78 -50.09 -2.09
CA LEU A 57 22.69 -50.62 -3.45
C LEU A 57 23.20 -49.60 -4.49
N THR A 58 22.73 -48.36 -4.42
CA THR A 58 23.13 -47.33 -5.39
C THR A 58 24.58 -46.89 -5.23
N ALA A 59 25.10 -46.82 -4.00
CA ALA A 59 26.51 -46.50 -3.77
C ALA A 59 27.43 -47.63 -4.23
N THR A 60 27.07 -48.90 -3.97
CA THR A 60 27.87 -50.06 -4.42
C THR A 60 27.87 -50.21 -5.94
N LEU A 61 26.70 -50.07 -6.59
CA LEU A 61 26.59 -50.01 -8.05
C LEU A 61 27.39 -48.84 -8.63
N GLY A 62 27.29 -47.65 -8.03
CA GLY A 62 28.06 -46.48 -8.45
C GLY A 62 29.56 -46.71 -8.35
N THR A 63 30.07 -47.29 -7.25
CA THR A 63 31.50 -47.63 -7.13
C THR A 63 31.95 -48.70 -8.12
N ALA A 64 31.08 -49.68 -8.45
CA ALA A 64 31.41 -50.75 -9.39
C ALA A 64 31.56 -50.24 -10.83
N LEU A 65 30.81 -49.20 -11.22
CA LEU A 65 30.90 -48.58 -12.54
C LEU A 65 32.24 -47.86 -12.79
N PHE A 66 32.97 -47.46 -11.73
CA PHE A 66 34.29 -46.83 -11.82
C PHE A 66 35.46 -47.83 -11.66
N GLY A 67 35.19 -49.14 -11.71
CA GLY A 67 36.17 -50.23 -11.59
C GLY A 67 36.60 -50.53 -10.14
N MET A 68 36.93 -51.78 -9.84
CA MET A 68 37.28 -52.24 -8.48
C MET A 68 38.81 -52.27 -8.24
N ASP A 69 39.26 -51.45 -7.29
CA ASP A 69 40.63 -51.44 -6.74
C ASP A 69 40.58 -51.69 -5.22
N ASN A 70 41.71 -52.07 -4.61
CA ASN A 70 41.80 -52.30 -3.16
C ASN A 70 41.37 -51.09 -2.31
N SER A 71 41.63 -49.86 -2.79
CA SER A 71 41.19 -48.61 -2.15
C SER A 71 39.67 -48.40 -2.22
N LYS A 72 39.03 -48.81 -3.32
CA LYS A 72 37.58 -48.69 -3.53
C LYS A 72 36.82 -49.78 -2.77
N LEU A 73 37.45 -50.93 -2.52
CA LEU A 73 36.89 -51.99 -1.66
C LEU A 73 36.80 -51.53 -0.19
N ALA A 74 37.77 -50.73 0.28
CA ALA A 74 37.70 -50.08 1.58
C ALA A 74 36.54 -49.06 1.66
N VAL A 75 36.28 -48.31 0.58
CA VAL A 75 35.14 -47.38 0.49
C VAL A 75 33.80 -48.13 0.62
N VAL A 76 33.66 -49.27 -0.05
CA VAL A 76 32.45 -50.10 0.06
C VAL A 76 32.26 -50.59 1.50
N ALA A 77 33.33 -51.04 2.17
CA ALA A 77 33.26 -51.43 3.59
C ALA A 77 32.82 -50.26 4.49
N CYS A 78 33.31 -49.04 4.26
CA CYS A 78 32.89 -47.84 4.97
C CYS A 78 31.40 -47.48 4.73
N ILE A 79 30.88 -47.71 3.52
CA ILE A 79 29.47 -47.51 3.19
C ILE A 79 28.58 -48.50 3.97
N PHE A 80 29.00 -49.76 4.10
CA PHE A 80 28.29 -50.75 4.92
C PHE A 80 28.35 -50.42 6.41
N MET A 81 29.51 -49.98 6.91
CA MET A 81 29.68 -49.55 8.30
C MET A 81 28.82 -48.32 8.63
N SER A 82 28.81 -47.30 7.78
CA SER A 82 28.00 -46.10 7.98
C SER A 82 26.49 -46.40 7.94
N SER A 83 26.05 -47.29 7.04
CA SER A 83 24.66 -47.77 6.99
C SER A 83 24.26 -48.55 8.25
N SER A 84 25.18 -49.33 8.81
CA SER A 84 24.96 -50.07 10.07
C SER A 84 24.86 -49.11 11.27
N VAL A 85 25.73 -48.11 11.34
CA VAL A 85 25.66 -47.04 12.36
C VAL A 85 24.34 -46.26 12.24
N PHE A 86 23.89 -45.96 11.02
CA PHE A 86 22.62 -45.29 10.78
C PHE A 86 21.40 -46.09 11.26
N MET A 87 21.43 -47.43 11.18
CA MET A 87 20.39 -48.28 11.76
C MET A 87 20.37 -48.24 13.28
N LEU A 88 21.55 -48.17 13.91
CA LEU A 88 21.71 -48.08 15.36
C LEU A 88 21.32 -46.71 15.95
N LEU A 89 21.27 -45.65 15.13
CA LEU A 89 20.87 -44.33 15.62
C LEU A 89 19.40 -44.30 16.08
N PRO A 90 19.12 -43.93 17.34
CA PRO A 90 17.77 -43.86 17.86
C PRO A 90 16.97 -42.76 17.16
N ALA A 91 15.71 -43.05 16.82
CA ALA A 91 14.85 -42.16 16.03
C ALA A 91 14.66 -40.76 16.64
N LYS A 92 14.88 -40.63 17.97
CA LYS A 92 14.73 -39.38 18.72
C LYS A 92 15.73 -38.28 18.31
N LEU A 93 16.95 -38.64 17.90
CA LEU A 93 17.98 -37.69 17.44
C LEU A 93 17.75 -37.22 16.00
N THR A 94 17.00 -38.00 15.20
CA THR A 94 16.71 -37.66 13.78
C THR A 94 15.39 -36.89 13.60
N THR A 95 14.68 -36.61 14.69
CA THR A 95 13.40 -35.90 14.74
C THR A 95 13.51 -34.52 15.38
N GLU A 96 14.64 -33.82 15.26
CA GLU A 96 14.61 -32.37 15.40
C GLU A 96 13.95 -31.75 14.16
N GLN A 97 12.63 -31.82 14.15
CA GLN A 97 11.70 -31.23 13.19
C GLN A 97 11.62 -29.69 13.32
N GLY A 98 12.47 -29.07 14.15
CA GLY A 98 12.39 -27.67 14.53
C GLY A 98 12.67 -26.73 13.37
N ASP A 99 13.89 -26.73 12.84
CA ASP A 99 14.37 -25.49 12.22
C ASP A 99 14.01 -25.35 10.72
N ILE A 100 14.02 -26.43 9.94
CA ILE A 100 13.69 -26.32 8.49
C ILE A 100 12.18 -26.19 8.26
N ALA A 101 11.34 -26.82 9.09
CA ALA A 101 9.89 -26.64 9.04
C ALA A 101 9.47 -25.26 9.58
N ARG A 102 10.19 -24.72 10.58
CA ARG A 102 10.03 -23.33 11.03
C ARG A 102 10.37 -22.33 9.93
N VAL A 103 11.45 -22.54 9.17
CA VAL A 103 11.82 -21.66 8.05
C VAL A 103 10.73 -21.66 6.96
N LYS A 104 10.24 -22.83 6.53
CA LYS A 104 9.16 -22.89 5.52
C LYS A 104 7.80 -22.39 6.01
N ALA A 105 7.45 -22.64 7.28
CA ALA A 105 6.22 -22.13 7.86
C ALA A 105 6.28 -20.61 8.08
N GLY A 106 7.45 -20.09 8.47
CA GLY A 106 7.75 -18.66 8.57
C GLY A 106 7.60 -17.98 7.21
N GLU A 107 8.27 -18.47 6.16
CA GLU A 107 8.15 -17.93 4.80
C GLU A 107 6.71 -17.89 4.29
N ASN A 108 5.92 -18.95 4.54
CA ASN A 108 4.53 -19.00 4.11
C ASN A 108 3.61 -18.05 4.91
N SER A 109 3.84 -17.90 6.21
CA SER A 109 3.10 -16.96 7.07
C SER A 109 3.39 -15.52 6.68
N VAL A 110 4.66 -15.22 6.42
CA VAL A 110 5.17 -13.92 5.99
C VAL A 110 4.59 -13.55 4.61
N ARG A 111 4.65 -14.46 3.62
CA ARG A 111 4.01 -14.26 2.31
C ARG A 111 2.50 -14.05 2.40
N LYS A 112 1.79 -14.81 3.25
CA LYS A 112 0.34 -14.65 3.46
C LYS A 112 0.02 -13.29 4.07
N LEU A 113 0.75 -12.87 5.10
CA LEU A 113 0.62 -11.55 5.73
C LEU A 113 0.80 -10.44 4.69
N PHE A 114 1.85 -10.51 3.88
CA PHE A 114 2.10 -9.55 2.81
C PHE A 114 0.97 -9.50 1.78
N SER A 115 0.47 -10.66 1.35
CA SER A 115 -0.64 -10.71 0.38
C SER A 115 -1.91 -10.05 0.92
N LYS A 116 -2.21 -10.20 2.21
CA LYS A 116 -3.38 -9.60 2.86
C LYS A 116 -3.21 -8.09 3.09
N ARG A 117 -2.02 -7.65 3.51
CA ARG A 117 -1.65 -6.22 3.60
C ARG A 117 -1.82 -5.51 2.24
N LEU A 118 -1.27 -6.09 1.18
CA LEU A 118 -1.35 -5.51 -0.18
C LEU A 118 -2.79 -5.45 -0.70
N LYS A 119 -3.60 -6.48 -0.43
CA LYS A 119 -5.04 -6.48 -0.75
C LYS A 119 -5.79 -5.38 -0.01
N PHE A 120 -5.52 -5.18 1.28
CA PHE A 120 -6.14 -4.13 2.08
C PHE A 120 -5.78 -2.74 1.54
N ALA A 121 -4.50 -2.49 1.26
CA ALA A 121 -4.04 -1.25 0.63
C ALA A 121 -4.67 -1.04 -0.75
N GLY A 122 -4.68 -2.07 -1.60
CA GLY A 122 -5.32 -2.03 -2.92
C GLY A 122 -6.83 -1.73 -2.85
N GLY A 123 -7.52 -2.26 -1.83
CA GLY A 123 -8.93 -1.98 -1.55
C GLY A 123 -9.17 -0.50 -1.22
N ALA A 124 -8.34 0.08 -0.35
CA ALA A 124 -8.44 1.49 0.04
C ALA A 124 -8.28 2.41 -1.18
N ILE A 125 -7.29 2.11 -2.02
CA ILE A 125 -7.00 2.84 -3.25
C ILE A 125 -8.17 2.73 -4.24
N ALA A 126 -8.75 1.53 -4.39
CA ALA A 126 -9.88 1.32 -5.28
C ALA A 126 -11.14 2.10 -4.85
N GLU A 127 -11.38 2.24 -3.55
CA GLU A 127 -12.49 3.02 -2.99
C GLU A 127 -12.31 4.53 -3.20
N VAL A 128 -11.09 5.03 -2.97
CA VAL A 128 -10.72 6.42 -3.29
C VAL A 128 -10.89 6.69 -4.79
N ARG A 129 -10.37 5.80 -5.66
CA ARG A 129 -10.51 5.92 -7.11
C ARG A 129 -11.97 5.96 -7.57
N ARG A 130 -12.84 5.13 -7.00
CA ARG A 130 -14.29 5.15 -7.31
C ARG A 130 -14.93 6.46 -6.90
N THR A 131 -14.67 6.90 -5.67
CA THR A 131 -15.22 8.17 -5.16
C THR A 131 -14.83 9.33 -6.06
N VAL A 132 -13.57 9.38 -6.51
CA VAL A 132 -13.08 10.44 -7.39
C VAL A 132 -13.59 10.30 -8.82
N GLY A 133 -13.66 9.08 -9.37
CA GLY A 133 -14.17 8.80 -10.72
C GLY A 133 -15.63 9.22 -10.90
N ILE A 134 -16.48 8.91 -9.91
CA ILE A 134 -17.90 9.29 -9.91
C ILE A 134 -18.07 10.82 -9.88
N THR A 135 -17.21 11.54 -9.16
CA THR A 135 -17.21 13.02 -9.18
C THR A 135 -16.66 13.62 -10.47
N ALA A 136 -15.67 12.99 -11.12
CA ALA A 136 -15.09 13.48 -12.36
C ALA A 136 -16.03 13.30 -13.56
N GLU A 137 -16.72 12.14 -13.66
CA GLU A 137 -17.66 11.83 -14.74
C GLU A 137 -18.92 12.71 -14.69
N LYS A 138 -19.39 13.06 -13.48
CA LYS A 138 -20.50 14.01 -13.30
C LYS A 138 -20.16 15.45 -13.72
N LEU A 139 -18.87 15.78 -13.84
CA LEU A 139 -18.38 17.10 -14.21
C LEU A 139 -18.08 17.22 -15.71
N ASP A 140 -17.53 16.17 -16.33
CA ASP A 140 -17.27 16.15 -17.78
C ASP A 140 -18.58 16.25 -18.58
N ASN A 141 -19.67 15.72 -18.00
CA ASN A 141 -21.02 15.84 -18.54
C ASN A 141 -21.66 17.23 -18.30
N ASN A 142 -21.04 18.14 -17.55
CA ASN A 142 -21.60 19.46 -17.24
C ASN A 142 -20.71 20.64 -17.69
N ILE A 143 -21.13 21.22 -18.83
CA ILE A 143 -21.01 22.63 -19.23
C ILE A 143 -19.66 23.04 -19.83
N GLY A 144 -19.74 23.77 -20.95
CA GLY A 144 -18.63 24.27 -21.77
C GLY A 144 -17.49 24.90 -20.96
N SER A 145 -16.27 24.60 -21.39
CA SER A 145 -15.01 24.98 -20.75
C SER A 145 -14.76 26.49 -20.74
N ASP A 146 -15.30 27.22 -21.71
CA ASP A 146 -14.92 28.61 -21.95
C ASP A 146 -16.03 29.60 -21.62
N ILE A 147 -15.62 30.77 -21.13
CA ILE A 147 -16.49 31.94 -20.95
C ILE A 147 -17.20 32.33 -22.26
N SER A 148 -16.64 31.90 -23.39
CA SER A 148 -17.22 32.03 -24.72
C SER A 148 -18.57 31.33 -24.86
N TRP A 149 -18.82 30.27 -24.09
CA TRP A 149 -20.13 29.63 -24.04
C TRP A 149 -21.23 30.60 -23.58
N VAL A 150 -20.96 31.44 -22.57
CA VAL A 150 -21.95 32.36 -22.01
C VAL A 150 -22.49 33.32 -23.07
N TYR A 151 -21.60 34.01 -23.79
CA TYR A 151 -22.04 34.96 -24.81
C TYR A 151 -22.53 34.28 -26.08
N ASN A 152 -21.96 33.13 -26.48
CA ASN A 152 -22.43 32.40 -27.66
C ASN A 152 -23.86 31.86 -27.46
N THR A 153 -24.17 31.31 -26.28
CA THR A 153 -25.51 30.81 -25.95
C THR A 153 -26.52 31.96 -25.81
N ALA A 154 -26.14 33.07 -25.17
CA ALA A 154 -27.00 34.26 -25.12
C ALA A 154 -27.32 34.79 -26.52
N CYS A 155 -26.31 34.85 -27.40
CA CYS A 155 -26.46 35.31 -28.76
C CYS A 155 -27.23 34.34 -29.67
N ASP A 156 -27.03 33.03 -29.54
CA ASP A 156 -27.76 32.05 -30.36
C ASP A 156 -29.26 32.06 -30.04
N GLU A 157 -29.64 32.24 -28.77
CA GLU A 157 -31.05 32.31 -28.40
C GLU A 157 -31.72 33.63 -28.82
N ILE A 158 -31.02 34.76 -28.65
CA ILE A 158 -31.61 36.11 -28.81
C ILE A 158 -31.34 36.68 -30.22
N CYS A 159 -30.11 36.58 -30.71
CA CYS A 159 -29.69 37.19 -31.98
C CYS A 159 -30.10 36.37 -33.20
N ARG A 160 -30.37 35.06 -33.08
CA ARG A 160 -30.80 34.20 -34.21
C ARG A 160 -32.15 34.62 -34.81
N LYS A 161 -33.04 35.18 -33.99
CA LYS A 161 -34.36 35.70 -34.42
C LYS A 161 -34.34 37.22 -34.68
N CYS A 162 -33.18 37.86 -34.67
CA CYS A 162 -33.06 39.31 -34.81
C CYS A 162 -32.95 39.74 -36.28
N ARG A 163 -33.63 40.84 -36.66
CA ARG A 163 -33.60 41.43 -38.01
C ARG A 163 -32.18 41.79 -38.48
N TYR A 164 -31.27 42.10 -37.55
CA TYR A 164 -29.90 42.52 -37.84
C TYR A 164 -28.87 41.39 -37.77
N ASN A 165 -29.31 40.12 -37.76
CA ASN A 165 -28.43 38.95 -37.64
C ASN A 165 -27.35 38.91 -38.73
N MET A 166 -27.71 39.05 -40.01
CA MET A 166 -26.75 39.00 -41.13
C MET A 166 -25.69 40.11 -41.08
N GLN A 167 -26.02 41.27 -40.50
CA GLN A 167 -25.05 42.37 -40.36
C GLN A 167 -24.08 42.10 -39.20
N CYS A 168 -24.60 41.69 -38.04
CA CYS A 168 -23.78 41.46 -36.84
C CYS A 168 -22.93 40.19 -36.94
N TRP A 169 -23.47 39.11 -37.54
CA TRP A 169 -22.82 37.80 -37.63
C TRP A 169 -22.21 37.50 -39.00
N GLY A 170 -22.45 38.35 -40.00
CA GLY A 170 -21.85 38.24 -41.34
C GLY A 170 -20.74 39.27 -41.57
N LYS A 171 -21.09 40.55 -41.68
CA LYS A 171 -20.12 41.63 -42.03
C LYS A 171 -19.28 42.09 -40.84
N GLU A 172 -19.85 42.16 -39.65
CA GLU A 172 -19.22 42.76 -38.44
C GLU A 172 -19.05 41.75 -37.30
N TYR A 173 -18.76 40.49 -37.66
CA TYR A 173 -18.63 39.39 -36.71
C TYR A 173 -17.57 39.66 -35.62
N GLY A 174 -16.38 40.12 -36.03
CA GLY A 174 -15.26 40.37 -35.12
C GLY A 174 -15.54 41.43 -34.06
N ASP A 175 -16.19 42.53 -34.46
CA ASP A 175 -16.53 43.63 -33.53
C ASP A 175 -17.67 43.26 -32.61
N SER A 176 -18.66 42.50 -33.10
CA SER A 176 -19.76 41.99 -32.30
C SER A 176 -19.26 41.06 -31.18
N ILE A 177 -18.37 40.12 -31.50
CA ILE A 177 -17.79 39.20 -30.50
C ILE A 177 -16.96 39.94 -29.46
N LYS A 178 -16.11 40.90 -29.87
CA LYS A 178 -15.30 41.69 -28.93
C LYS A 178 -16.17 42.44 -27.93
N GLN A 179 -17.27 43.03 -28.39
CA GLN A 179 -18.19 43.74 -27.51
C GLN A 179 -18.93 42.80 -26.56
N PHE A 180 -19.46 41.66 -27.05
CA PHE A 180 -20.12 40.69 -26.18
C PHE A 180 -19.18 40.05 -25.15
N ALA A 181 -17.92 39.78 -25.53
CA ALA A 181 -16.89 39.31 -24.62
C ALA A 181 -16.57 40.38 -23.55
N LYS A 182 -16.48 41.66 -23.93
CA LYS A 182 -16.28 42.77 -23.00
C LYS A 182 -17.41 42.89 -21.98
N ILE A 183 -18.66 42.85 -22.43
CA ILE A 183 -19.85 42.91 -21.55
C ILE A 183 -19.89 41.69 -20.62
N THR A 184 -19.62 40.50 -21.14
CA THR A 184 -19.58 39.27 -20.32
C THR A 184 -18.50 39.35 -19.24
N ASN A 185 -17.34 39.95 -19.54
CA ASN A 185 -16.28 40.15 -18.56
C ASN A 185 -16.64 41.21 -17.49
N MET A 186 -17.33 42.30 -17.86
CA MET A 186 -17.85 43.29 -16.89
C MET A 186 -18.87 42.68 -15.93
N VAL A 187 -19.81 41.90 -16.47
CA VAL A 187 -20.80 41.19 -15.64
C VAL A 187 -20.11 40.21 -14.67
N LYS A 188 -19.04 39.55 -15.13
CA LYS A 188 -18.24 38.65 -14.30
C LYS A 188 -17.42 39.36 -13.21
N SER A 189 -16.93 40.59 -13.46
CA SER A 189 -16.19 41.37 -12.46
C SER A 189 -17.10 42.00 -11.40
N GLY A 190 -18.42 41.89 -11.54
CA GLY A 190 -19.41 42.50 -10.65
C GLY A 190 -19.70 43.96 -10.98
N GLU A 191 -19.26 44.44 -12.14
CA GLU A 191 -19.58 45.77 -12.65
C GLU A 191 -21.04 45.81 -13.17
N SER A 192 -21.72 46.95 -12.98
CA SER A 192 -23.05 47.18 -13.52
C SER A 192 -22.96 47.31 -15.05
N ALA A 193 -23.29 46.23 -15.76
CA ALA A 193 -23.51 46.28 -17.19
C ALA A 193 -24.89 46.90 -17.47
N ASP A 194 -24.90 48.16 -17.87
CA ASP A 194 -26.08 48.88 -18.36
C ASP A 194 -26.13 48.90 -19.91
N PRO A 195 -27.27 49.24 -20.53
CA PRO A 195 -27.39 49.36 -21.99
C PRO A 195 -26.36 50.28 -22.68
N ASP A 196 -25.74 51.17 -21.90
CA ASP A 196 -24.69 52.09 -22.33
C ASP A 196 -23.31 51.42 -22.45
N ALA A 197 -23.16 50.18 -21.95
CA ALA A 197 -21.95 49.36 -22.11
C ALA A 197 -21.72 48.92 -23.58
N PHE A 198 -22.74 49.02 -24.43
CA PHE A 198 -22.62 48.79 -25.86
C PHE A 198 -21.98 50.02 -26.54
N SER A 199 -20.85 49.82 -27.21
CA SER A 199 -20.22 50.87 -28.04
C SER A 199 -20.84 50.95 -29.43
N GLU A 200 -20.79 52.13 -30.06
CA GLU A 200 -21.15 52.29 -31.46
C GLU A 200 -20.26 51.43 -32.37
N PRO A 201 -20.78 50.84 -33.46
CA PRO A 201 -22.13 51.03 -34.04
C PRO A 201 -23.21 50.10 -33.48
N LEU A 202 -22.87 49.10 -32.67
CA LEU A 202 -23.82 48.10 -32.15
C LEU A 202 -24.85 48.73 -31.20
N SER A 203 -24.45 49.78 -30.48
CA SER A 203 -25.34 50.56 -29.62
C SER A 203 -26.52 51.20 -30.37
N ALA A 204 -26.29 51.81 -31.54
CA ALA A 204 -27.38 52.42 -32.30
C ALA A 204 -28.29 51.38 -32.98
N ARG A 205 -27.77 50.17 -33.24
CA ARG A 205 -28.45 49.13 -34.03
C ARG A 205 -29.22 48.11 -33.21
N CYS A 206 -28.75 47.75 -32.02
CA CYS A 206 -29.30 46.64 -31.25
C CYS A 206 -30.62 47.03 -30.54
N PRO A 207 -31.77 46.42 -30.89
CA PRO A 207 -33.04 46.69 -30.22
C PRO A 207 -33.21 45.90 -28.91
N LYS A 208 -32.36 44.90 -28.65
CA LYS A 208 -32.51 43.90 -27.56
C LYS A 208 -31.38 43.96 -26.53
N LYS A 209 -30.85 45.17 -26.25
CA LYS A 209 -29.70 45.35 -25.34
C LYS A 209 -29.97 44.82 -23.93
N GLN A 210 -31.09 45.20 -23.34
CA GLN A 210 -31.47 44.79 -21.97
C GLN A 210 -31.64 43.26 -21.87
N GLU A 211 -32.34 42.68 -22.84
CA GLU A 211 -32.62 41.24 -22.89
C GLU A 211 -31.34 40.40 -23.01
N LEU A 212 -30.34 40.91 -23.75
CA LEU A 212 -29.00 40.30 -23.86
C LEU A 212 -28.23 40.41 -22.53
N ILE A 213 -28.21 41.57 -21.89
CA ILE A 213 -27.51 41.77 -20.61
C ILE A 213 -28.09 40.85 -19.53
N ASP A 214 -29.42 40.80 -19.41
CA ASP A 214 -30.08 39.96 -18.40
C ASP A 214 -29.84 38.47 -18.63
N LYS A 215 -29.82 38.03 -19.89
CA LYS A 215 -29.51 36.64 -20.24
C LYS A 215 -28.04 36.31 -19.97
N ILE A 216 -27.11 37.20 -20.33
CA ILE A 216 -25.68 37.04 -20.02
C ILE A 216 -25.48 36.98 -18.51
N ARG A 217 -26.17 37.80 -17.72
CA ARG A 217 -26.11 37.77 -16.24
C ARG A 217 -26.53 36.40 -15.70
N ARG A 218 -27.70 35.88 -16.11
CA ARG A 218 -28.16 34.55 -15.69
C ARG A 218 -27.21 33.42 -16.09
N LEU A 219 -26.66 33.48 -17.31
CA LEU A 219 -25.71 32.48 -17.79
C LEU A 219 -24.33 32.60 -17.13
N CYS A 220 -23.92 33.82 -16.76
CA CYS A 220 -22.74 34.06 -15.93
C CYS A 220 -22.91 33.45 -14.54
N ASP A 221 -24.07 33.60 -13.90
CA ASP A 221 -24.33 33.00 -12.58
C ASP A 221 -24.22 31.46 -12.64
N VAL A 222 -24.79 30.84 -13.68
CA VAL A 222 -24.66 29.40 -13.93
C VAL A 222 -23.21 29.00 -14.22
N TYR A 223 -22.48 29.80 -15.02
CA TYR A 223 -21.08 29.56 -15.33
C TYR A 223 -20.18 29.68 -14.09
N VAL A 224 -20.42 30.67 -13.22
CA VAL A 224 -19.68 30.86 -11.97
C VAL A 224 -19.95 29.71 -11.00
N ALA A 225 -21.21 29.31 -10.83
CA ALA A 225 -21.59 28.16 -10.01
C ALA A 225 -20.98 26.84 -10.52
N SER A 226 -20.95 26.63 -11.84
CA SER A 226 -20.29 25.48 -12.48
C SER A 226 -18.76 25.55 -12.32
N SER A 227 -18.16 26.73 -12.45
CA SER A 227 -16.72 26.93 -12.32
C SER A 227 -16.21 26.70 -10.89
N THR A 228 -17.00 27.03 -9.87
CA THR A 228 -16.66 26.70 -8.47
C THR A 228 -16.61 25.20 -8.22
N GLU A 229 -17.49 24.43 -8.88
CA GLU A 229 -17.51 22.96 -8.81
C GLU A 229 -16.33 22.34 -9.59
N LYS A 230 -16.01 22.88 -10.77
CA LYS A 230 -14.80 22.51 -11.54
C LYS A 230 -13.52 22.73 -10.74
N ARG A 231 -13.41 23.87 -10.04
CA ARG A 231 -12.26 24.15 -9.16
C ARG A 231 -12.22 23.18 -7.97
N ARG A 232 -13.37 22.74 -7.43
CA ARG A 232 -13.43 21.74 -6.35
C ARG A 232 -12.86 20.40 -6.79
N ILE A 233 -13.10 20.00 -8.03
CA ILE A 233 -12.62 18.72 -8.58
C ILE A 233 -11.19 18.80 -9.09
N ALA A 234 -10.73 19.93 -9.65
CA ALA A 234 -9.30 20.16 -9.92
C ALA A 234 -8.48 20.11 -8.62
N ARG A 235 -9.02 20.63 -7.51
CA ARG A 235 -8.45 20.46 -6.17
C ARG A 235 -8.41 18.98 -5.74
N MET A 236 -9.45 18.18 -6.03
CA MET A 236 -9.43 16.72 -5.80
C MET A 236 -8.43 15.98 -6.69
N ARG A 237 -8.13 16.47 -7.91
CA ARG A 237 -7.07 15.91 -8.77
C ARG A 237 -5.65 16.18 -8.25
N ASN A 238 -5.42 17.30 -7.57
CA ASN A 238 -4.12 17.50 -6.89
C ASN A 238 -3.99 16.61 -5.64
N ILE A 239 -5.10 16.33 -4.95
CA ILE A 239 -5.16 15.33 -3.87
C ILE A 239 -4.87 13.91 -4.42
N LEU A 240 -5.24 13.60 -5.66
CA LEU A 240 -4.91 12.33 -6.33
C LEU A 240 -3.39 12.13 -6.51
N THR A 241 -2.64 13.16 -6.92
CA THR A 241 -1.17 13.07 -7.04
C THR A 241 -0.53 12.83 -5.67
N ALA A 242 -1.08 13.49 -4.64
CA ALA A 242 -0.66 13.28 -3.26
C ALA A 242 -0.97 11.83 -2.79
N GLN A 243 -2.11 11.26 -3.18
CA GLN A 243 -2.50 9.89 -2.86
C GLN A 243 -1.69 8.82 -3.62
N LEU A 244 -1.20 9.10 -4.84
CA LEU A 244 -0.27 8.19 -5.54
C LEU A 244 1.08 8.10 -4.81
N SER A 245 1.58 9.20 -4.23
CA SER A 245 2.74 9.14 -3.34
C SER A 245 2.49 8.30 -2.09
N ALA A 246 1.24 8.27 -1.57
CA ALA A 246 0.90 7.35 -0.48
C ALA A 246 0.95 5.88 -0.92
N THR A 247 0.68 5.57 -2.20
CA THR A 247 0.85 4.21 -2.74
C THR A 247 2.32 3.83 -2.90
N GLU A 248 3.16 4.77 -3.35
CA GLU A 248 4.61 4.59 -3.39
C GLU A 248 5.19 4.37 -1.99
N GLN A 249 4.69 5.13 -1.01
CA GLN A 249 5.09 5.00 0.38
C GLN A 249 4.66 3.67 1.02
N ILE A 250 3.42 3.21 0.77
CA ILE A 250 2.99 1.88 1.22
C ILE A 250 3.89 0.82 0.60
N LEU A 251 4.23 0.93 -0.69
CA LEU A 251 5.10 -0.02 -1.37
C LEU A 251 6.55 0.04 -0.86
N SER A 252 7.07 1.23 -0.54
CA SER A 252 8.41 1.44 0.03
C SER A 252 8.49 0.88 1.45
N GLN A 253 7.57 1.27 2.34
CA GLN A 253 7.49 0.71 3.70
C GLN A 253 7.37 -0.81 3.68
N LEU A 254 6.57 -1.36 2.76
CA LEU A 254 6.46 -2.81 2.60
C LEU A 254 7.78 -3.44 2.11
N SER A 255 8.57 -2.74 1.31
CA SER A 255 9.86 -3.24 0.80
C SER A 255 10.95 -3.19 1.88
N ASP A 256 11.05 -2.07 2.61
CA ASP A 256 12.01 -1.88 3.70
C ASP A 256 11.73 -2.84 4.88
N GLU A 257 10.45 -3.13 5.13
CA GLU A 257 10.05 -4.09 6.17
C GLU A 257 10.26 -5.54 5.72
N ILE A 258 10.22 -5.85 4.42
CA ILE A 258 10.67 -7.17 3.90
C ILE A 258 12.16 -7.36 4.18
N GLU A 259 12.97 -6.34 3.92
CA GLU A 259 14.41 -6.38 4.14
C GLU A 259 14.76 -6.49 5.63
N ASN A 260 14.00 -5.80 6.50
CA ASN A 260 14.19 -5.80 7.95
C ASN A 260 13.39 -6.88 8.71
N SER A 261 12.56 -7.69 8.05
CA SER A 261 11.75 -8.76 8.68
C SER A 261 12.55 -9.96 9.21
N GLY A 262 13.89 -9.89 9.17
CA GLY A 262 14.81 -10.93 9.63
C GLY A 262 14.65 -11.34 11.10
N GLU A 263 13.94 -10.57 11.92
CA GLU A 263 13.76 -10.83 13.35
C GLU A 263 12.30 -10.94 13.80
N ILE A 264 11.38 -11.37 12.92
CA ILE A 264 10.03 -11.72 13.39
C ILE A 264 10.14 -12.98 14.26
N GLU A 265 10.11 -12.81 15.58
CA GLU A 265 10.19 -13.92 16.51
C GLU A 265 8.90 -14.76 16.41
N PRO A 266 8.95 -15.96 15.82
CA PRO A 266 7.75 -16.69 15.37
C PRO A 266 6.87 -17.17 16.54
N GLN A 267 7.36 -17.05 17.78
CA GLN A 267 6.63 -17.40 18.99
C GLN A 267 5.53 -16.38 19.32
N TYR A 268 5.80 -15.07 19.15
CA TYR A 268 4.80 -14.03 19.44
C TYR A 268 3.65 -14.07 18.43
N ASN A 269 3.95 -14.25 17.14
CA ASN A 269 2.92 -14.37 16.10
C ASN A 269 2.01 -15.58 16.32
N LYS A 270 2.58 -16.73 16.70
CA LYS A 270 1.80 -17.93 17.05
C LYS A 270 0.91 -17.69 18.26
N THR A 271 1.41 -17.00 19.27
CA THR A 271 0.64 -16.67 20.48
C THR A 271 -0.54 -15.77 20.12
N ALA A 272 -0.32 -14.71 19.36
CA ALA A 272 -1.39 -13.82 18.89
C ALA A 272 -2.43 -14.56 18.03
N CYS A 273 -1.98 -15.40 17.08
CA CYS A 273 -2.86 -16.21 16.24
C CYS A 273 -3.72 -17.20 17.07
N ASN A 274 -3.13 -17.83 18.09
CA ASN A 274 -3.86 -18.72 18.99
C ASN A 274 -4.91 -17.98 19.84
N VAL A 275 -4.65 -16.73 20.21
CA VAL A 275 -5.63 -15.89 20.93
C VAL A 275 -6.78 -15.51 20.01
N LEU A 276 -6.47 -15.02 18.80
CA LEU A 276 -7.48 -14.59 17.83
C LEU A 276 -8.35 -15.75 17.33
N SER A 277 -7.77 -16.93 17.11
CA SER A 277 -8.55 -18.12 16.73
C SER A 277 -9.51 -18.57 17.84
N LYS A 278 -9.10 -18.51 19.11
CA LYS A 278 -10.00 -18.78 20.25
C LYS A 278 -11.15 -17.78 20.37
N LEU A 279 -10.96 -16.55 19.89
CA LEU A 279 -11.99 -15.51 19.84
C LEU A 279 -12.89 -15.60 18.59
N GLY A 280 -12.76 -16.67 17.80
CA GLY A 280 -13.60 -16.93 16.63
C GLY A 280 -13.08 -16.36 15.30
N CYS A 281 -11.81 -15.92 15.25
CA CYS A 281 -11.16 -15.53 13.99
C CYS A 281 -10.29 -16.67 13.44
N GLU A 282 -10.90 -17.59 12.71
CA GLU A 282 -10.20 -18.72 12.09
C GLU A 282 -9.25 -18.30 10.95
N ASP A 283 -9.51 -17.15 10.30
CA ASP A 283 -8.69 -16.62 9.20
C ASP A 283 -7.48 -15.78 9.64
N ALA A 284 -7.19 -15.73 10.95
CA ALA A 284 -6.12 -14.93 11.54
C ALA A 284 -4.71 -15.55 11.35
N ASP A 285 -4.43 -16.14 10.19
CA ASP A 285 -3.10 -16.64 9.81
C ASP A 285 -2.10 -15.51 9.50
N ALA A 286 -2.61 -14.31 9.25
CA ALA A 286 -1.82 -13.12 8.91
C ALA A 286 -1.78 -12.18 10.12
N VAL A 287 -0.98 -12.57 11.11
CA VAL A 287 -0.72 -11.76 12.31
C VAL A 287 0.76 -11.45 12.37
N ASN A 288 1.06 -10.18 12.63
CA ASN A 288 2.40 -9.70 12.88
C ASN A 288 2.47 -9.11 14.28
N VAL A 289 3.45 -9.54 15.05
CA VAL A 289 3.78 -8.97 16.35
C VAL A 289 5.19 -8.44 16.26
N GLU A 290 5.33 -7.12 16.35
CA GLU A 290 6.62 -6.44 16.38
C GLU A 290 6.92 -6.00 17.81
N LEU A 291 8.16 -6.23 18.23
CA LEU A 291 8.70 -5.69 19.46
C LEU A 291 9.69 -4.58 19.07
N GLY A 292 9.28 -3.32 19.21
CA GLY A 292 10.14 -2.18 18.95
C GLY A 292 11.28 -2.06 19.97
N GLU A 293 12.29 -1.24 19.64
CA GLU A 293 13.53 -1.08 20.43
C GLU A 293 13.30 -0.69 21.90
N GLN A 294 12.21 0.03 22.20
CA GLN A 294 11.86 0.43 23.57
C GLN A 294 10.99 -0.61 24.30
N GLY A 295 10.95 -1.84 23.79
CA GLY A 295 10.09 -2.90 24.32
C GLY A 295 8.60 -2.62 24.10
N ARG A 296 8.22 -1.74 23.16
CA ARG A 296 6.82 -1.55 22.77
C ARG A 296 6.37 -2.66 21.85
N MET A 297 5.21 -3.22 22.14
CA MET A 297 4.66 -4.32 21.35
C MET A 297 3.53 -3.78 20.48
N PHE A 298 3.66 -4.00 19.18
CA PHE A 298 2.63 -3.70 18.20
C PHE A 298 2.10 -5.01 17.64
N VAL A 299 0.77 -5.16 17.61
CA VAL A 299 0.12 -6.31 17.00
C VAL A 299 -0.78 -5.85 15.86
N GLU A 300 -0.57 -6.46 14.70
CA GLU A 300 -1.36 -6.22 13.51
C GLU A 300 -1.91 -7.53 12.96
N ALA A 301 -3.21 -7.59 12.69
CA ALA A 301 -3.86 -8.78 12.16
C ALA A 301 -4.84 -8.46 11.03
N TYR A 302 -4.92 -9.36 10.05
CA TYR A 302 -5.82 -9.22 8.89
C TYR A 302 -6.78 -10.40 8.77
N SER A 303 -8.07 -10.10 8.68
CA SER A 303 -9.15 -11.08 8.53
C SER A 303 -10.06 -10.73 7.36
N ASP A 304 -10.43 -11.71 6.54
CA ASP A 304 -11.36 -11.52 5.41
C ASP A 304 -12.83 -11.69 5.85
N THR A 305 -13.09 -12.48 6.90
CA THR A 305 -14.41 -12.68 7.51
C THR A 305 -14.75 -11.60 8.54
N GLY A 306 -13.72 -10.97 9.12
CA GLY A 306 -13.82 -9.91 10.13
C GLY A 306 -13.49 -10.36 11.54
N PHE A 307 -13.62 -9.42 12.48
CA PHE A 307 -13.42 -9.65 13.91
C PHE A 307 -14.78 -9.50 14.61
N PHE A 308 -15.29 -10.60 15.18
CA PHE A 308 -16.62 -10.66 15.78
C PHE A 308 -16.60 -10.47 17.31
N ALA A 309 -15.45 -10.69 17.95
CA ALA A 309 -15.25 -10.43 19.36
C ALA A 309 -15.28 -8.92 19.67
N SER A 310 -15.69 -8.56 20.89
CA SER A 310 -15.70 -7.16 21.30
C SER A 310 -14.26 -6.62 21.40
N LYS A 311 -14.10 -5.30 21.23
CA LYS A 311 -12.78 -4.65 21.39
C LYS A 311 -12.18 -4.90 22.77
N GLN A 312 -13.01 -5.01 23.80
CA GLN A 312 -12.59 -5.28 25.17
C GLN A 312 -12.09 -6.71 25.32
N ASP A 313 -12.82 -7.70 24.82
CA ASP A 313 -12.43 -9.12 24.89
C ASP A 313 -11.09 -9.36 24.18
N ILE A 314 -10.90 -8.74 23.01
CA ILE A 314 -9.63 -8.81 22.26
C ILE A 314 -8.50 -8.19 23.09
N CYS A 315 -8.72 -7.01 23.68
CA CYS A 315 -7.71 -6.34 24.49
C CYS A 315 -7.32 -7.17 25.72
N GLU A 316 -8.30 -7.71 26.45
CA GLU A 316 -8.08 -8.53 27.65
C GLU A 316 -7.35 -9.83 27.31
N ALA A 317 -7.77 -10.53 26.27
CA ALA A 317 -7.15 -11.78 25.86
C ALA A 317 -5.69 -11.58 25.41
N MET A 318 -5.40 -10.49 24.69
CA MET A 318 -4.04 -10.14 24.28
C MET A 318 -3.19 -9.69 25.48
N THR A 319 -3.77 -8.92 26.41
CA THR A 319 -3.12 -8.52 27.66
C THR A 319 -2.73 -9.72 28.51
N LEU A 320 -3.61 -10.71 28.62
CA LEU A 320 -3.35 -11.97 29.33
C LEU A 320 -2.27 -12.81 28.65
N ALA A 321 -2.29 -12.89 27.32
CA ALA A 321 -1.36 -13.72 26.56
C ALA A 321 0.08 -13.18 26.58
N PHE A 322 0.25 -11.87 26.42
CA PHE A 322 1.57 -11.23 26.40
C PHE A 322 2.01 -10.67 27.76
N ARG A 323 1.15 -10.74 28.78
CA ARG A 323 1.38 -10.20 30.13
C ARG A 323 1.76 -8.72 30.13
N ARG A 324 1.15 -7.95 29.22
CA ARG A 324 1.41 -6.51 29.02
C ARG A 324 0.09 -5.80 28.83
N ARG A 325 -0.06 -4.59 29.37
CA ARG A 325 -1.27 -3.79 29.11
C ARG A 325 -1.27 -3.33 27.67
N PHE A 326 -2.40 -3.50 26.99
CA PHE A 326 -2.66 -2.94 25.67
C PHE A 326 -3.75 -1.87 25.75
N ASP A 327 -3.73 -0.95 24.80
CA ASP A 327 -4.82 -0.03 24.57
C ASP A 327 -5.94 -0.71 23.77
N LEU A 328 -7.13 -0.10 23.75
CA LEU A 328 -8.24 -0.67 22.99
C LEU A 328 -7.89 -0.79 21.50
N PRO A 329 -8.21 -1.93 20.87
CA PRO A 329 -7.89 -2.17 19.47
C PRO A 329 -8.65 -1.24 18.52
N THR A 330 -7.95 -0.83 17.47
CA THR A 330 -8.54 -0.16 16.32
C THR A 330 -8.88 -1.18 15.24
N LEU A 331 -10.15 -1.22 14.86
CA LEU A 331 -10.68 -2.08 13.80
C LEU A 331 -10.99 -1.21 12.59
N SER A 332 -10.35 -1.48 11.46
CA SER A 332 -10.60 -0.81 10.19
C SER A 332 -11.07 -1.83 9.15
N ARG A 333 -12.13 -1.50 8.40
CA ARG A 333 -12.69 -2.37 7.36
C ARG A 333 -12.61 -1.65 6.03
N VAL A 334 -11.96 -2.29 5.05
CA VAL A 334 -11.76 -1.75 3.71
C VAL A 334 -11.96 -2.86 2.70
N GLY A 335 -12.87 -2.66 1.73
CA GLY A 335 -13.06 -3.59 0.61
C GLY A 335 -13.39 -5.04 1.00
N GLY A 336 -14.02 -5.26 2.16
CA GLY A 336 -14.34 -6.59 2.69
C GLY A 336 -13.27 -7.19 3.61
N ALA A 337 -12.03 -6.69 3.58
CA ALA A 337 -10.98 -7.07 4.51
C ALA A 337 -11.03 -6.22 5.79
N CYS A 338 -10.78 -6.83 6.94
CA CYS A 338 -10.68 -6.17 8.23
C CYS A 338 -9.24 -6.21 8.73
N LYS A 339 -8.76 -5.06 9.19
CA LYS A 339 -7.47 -4.89 9.85
C LYS A 339 -7.71 -4.56 11.33
N LEU A 340 -7.01 -5.30 12.18
CA LEU A 340 -6.92 -5.08 13.63
C LEU A 340 -5.53 -4.52 13.93
N SER A 341 -5.47 -3.42 14.69
CA SER A 341 -4.23 -2.84 15.19
C SER A 341 -4.33 -2.61 16.69
N LEU A 342 -3.33 -3.10 17.42
CA LEU A 342 -3.26 -3.05 18.88
C LEU A 342 -1.85 -2.61 19.30
N PHE A 343 -1.77 -1.68 20.25
CA PHE A 343 -0.53 -1.13 20.75
C PHE A 343 -0.42 -1.38 22.25
N SER A 344 0.78 -1.74 22.73
CA SER A 344 1.04 -1.81 24.16
C SER A 344 0.88 -0.42 24.78
N GLY A 345 0.22 -0.35 25.93
CA GLY A 345 -0.12 0.90 26.60
C GLY A 345 1.10 1.77 26.84
N THR A 346 0.95 3.07 26.61
CA THR A 346 2.00 4.06 26.80
C THR A 346 2.02 4.59 28.24
N THR A 347 3.20 4.99 28.73
CA THR A 347 3.33 5.64 30.04
C THR A 347 2.64 7.01 30.08
N TYR A 348 2.53 7.67 28.91
CA TYR A 348 1.96 8.99 28.75
C TYR A 348 0.93 8.97 27.62
N THR A 349 -0.20 9.64 27.84
CA THR A 349 -1.23 9.92 26.83
C THR A 349 -1.10 11.38 26.40
N LEU A 350 -1.04 11.63 25.10
CA LEU A 350 -1.00 12.98 24.54
C LEU A 350 -2.42 13.40 24.14
N ASP A 351 -2.86 14.57 24.61
CA ASP A 351 -4.06 15.24 24.12
C ASP A 351 -3.63 16.47 23.30
N VAL A 352 -4.18 16.61 22.10
CA VAL A 352 -3.76 17.65 21.14
C VAL A 352 -4.97 18.48 20.77
N GLU A 353 -5.01 19.71 21.26
CA GLU A 353 -5.98 20.72 20.85
C GLU A 353 -5.35 21.70 19.87
N ILE A 354 -6.10 22.06 18.83
CA ILE A 354 -5.62 23.01 17.82
C ILE A 354 -6.62 24.15 17.61
N CYS A 355 -6.08 25.36 17.52
CA CYS A 355 -6.82 26.57 17.19
C CYS A 355 -6.21 27.22 15.93
N GLN A 356 -7.04 27.54 14.94
CA GLN A 356 -6.63 28.25 13.72
C GLN A 356 -7.34 29.60 13.62
N ILE A 357 -6.56 30.66 13.41
CA ILE A 357 -7.06 32.03 13.31
C ILE A 357 -6.63 32.62 11.96
N SER A 358 -7.58 33.18 11.21
CA SER A 358 -7.29 33.86 9.93
C SER A 358 -7.00 35.34 10.16
N LYS A 359 -6.14 35.93 9.32
CA LYS A 359 -5.84 37.37 9.33
C LYS A 359 -7.07 38.25 9.05
N THR A 360 -8.03 37.74 8.28
CA THR A 360 -9.28 38.43 7.94
C THR A 360 -10.46 37.53 8.24
N GLU A 361 -11.49 38.04 8.91
CA GLU A 361 -12.72 37.30 9.19
C GLU A 361 -13.37 36.83 7.87
N GLY A 362 -13.83 35.57 7.86
CA GLY A 362 -14.45 34.96 6.67
C GLY A 362 -13.49 34.46 5.60
N THR A 363 -12.17 34.58 5.79
CA THR A 363 -11.16 34.04 4.86
C THR A 363 -10.48 32.79 5.42
N ALA A 364 -10.05 31.89 4.53
CA ALA A 364 -9.29 30.71 4.93
C ALA A 364 -7.93 31.12 5.54
N CYS A 365 -7.59 30.57 6.71
CA CYS A 365 -6.26 30.71 7.30
C CYS A 365 -5.20 30.10 6.37
N GLY A 366 -4.12 30.84 6.10
CA GLY A 366 -3.00 30.42 5.26
C GLY A 366 -2.12 29.35 5.90
N ASP A 367 -2.17 29.24 7.22
CA ASP A 367 -1.39 28.27 7.98
C ASP A 367 -2.12 26.92 8.01
N TYR A 368 -1.35 25.85 7.95
CA TYR A 368 -1.86 24.49 8.03
C TYR A 368 -1.11 23.71 9.11
N TYR A 369 -1.81 22.78 9.73
CA TYR A 369 -1.24 21.88 10.72
C TYR A 369 -1.80 20.49 10.53
N GLU A 370 -1.05 19.49 10.98
CA GLU A 370 -1.53 18.12 11.08
C GLU A 370 -0.69 17.35 12.11
N SER A 371 -1.31 16.42 12.82
CA SER A 371 -0.66 15.63 13.86
C SER A 371 -0.94 14.15 13.69
N PHE A 372 0.07 13.31 13.94
CA PHE A 372 -0.09 11.87 13.93
C PHE A 372 0.84 11.22 14.94
N ILE A 373 0.49 9.99 15.36
CA ILE A 373 1.34 9.17 16.22
C ILE A 373 1.82 7.99 15.38
N ASP A 374 3.13 7.80 15.33
CA ASP A 374 3.73 6.71 14.59
C ASP A 374 3.55 5.35 15.30
N LYS A 375 3.56 4.24 14.55
CA LYS A 375 4.54 3.17 14.80
C LYS A 375 5.04 2.94 16.22
N ASN A 376 6.14 3.65 16.43
CA ASN A 376 6.95 3.66 17.63
C ASN A 376 6.37 4.63 18.66
N GLY A 377 5.06 4.87 18.68
CA GLY A 377 4.33 5.84 19.51
C GLY A 377 5.03 7.18 19.75
N THR A 378 5.72 7.70 18.72
CA THR A 378 6.25 9.06 18.69
C THR A 378 5.15 9.94 18.12
N ALA A 379 4.79 11.00 18.84
CA ALA A 379 3.81 11.96 18.37
C ALA A 379 4.49 13.07 17.56
N TYR A 380 4.00 13.30 16.36
CA TYR A 380 4.43 14.37 15.48
C TYR A 380 3.33 15.41 15.39
N VAL A 381 3.71 16.68 15.56
CA VAL A 381 2.85 17.83 15.31
C VAL A 381 3.59 18.70 14.29
N VAL A 382 3.01 18.83 13.10
CA VAL A 382 3.60 19.58 12.00
C VAL A 382 2.79 20.85 11.79
N LEU A 383 3.47 21.98 11.67
CA LEU A 383 2.86 23.28 11.38
C LEU A 383 3.61 23.94 10.22
N SER A 384 2.88 24.45 9.25
CA SER A 384 3.42 25.16 8.09
C SER A 384 2.73 26.50 7.91
N ASP A 385 3.55 27.56 7.88
CA ASP A 385 3.14 28.91 7.50
C ASP A 385 3.15 29.03 5.97
N GLY A 386 1.99 29.33 5.41
CA GLY A 386 1.83 29.51 3.97
C GLY A 386 2.15 30.94 3.56
N MET A 387 3.20 31.13 2.76
CA MET A 387 3.50 32.45 2.18
C MET A 387 2.35 32.95 1.30
N GLY A 388 1.74 34.08 1.65
CA GLY A 388 0.70 34.74 0.85
C GLY A 388 -0.56 35.06 1.64
N SER A 389 -1.74 34.99 1.00
CA SER A 389 -3.02 35.23 1.68
C SER A 389 -4.14 34.31 1.20
N GLY A 390 -5.02 33.96 2.13
CA GLY A 390 -6.24 33.20 1.88
C GLY A 390 -5.98 31.78 1.38
N GLY A 391 -6.86 31.32 0.48
CA GLY A 391 -6.86 29.94 0.00
C GLY A 391 -5.63 29.52 -0.81
N ARG A 392 -4.81 30.45 -1.33
CA ARG A 392 -3.54 30.10 -2.01
C ARG A 392 -2.47 29.68 -0.99
N ALA A 393 -2.23 30.51 0.02
CA ALA A 393 -1.30 30.22 1.11
C ALA A 393 -1.62 28.89 1.79
N ARG A 394 -2.92 28.62 2.04
CA ARG A 394 -3.39 27.35 2.61
C ARG A 394 -3.02 26.12 1.77
N VAL A 395 -3.03 26.25 0.45
CA VAL A 395 -2.71 25.11 -0.42
C VAL A 395 -1.24 24.77 -0.29
N ASP A 396 -0.37 25.78 -0.35
CA ASP A 396 1.07 25.59 -0.26
C ASP A 396 1.49 25.03 1.11
N SER A 397 0.93 25.57 2.20
CA SER A 397 1.18 25.06 3.55
C SER A 397 0.61 23.64 3.76
N SER A 398 -0.60 23.36 3.26
CA SER A 398 -1.16 22.00 3.34
C SER A 398 -0.34 20.98 2.55
N PHE A 399 0.22 21.38 1.40
CA PHE A 399 1.05 20.51 0.60
C PHE A 399 2.40 20.23 1.28
N ALA A 400 3.03 21.25 1.85
CA ALA A 400 4.27 21.12 2.61
C ALA A 400 4.09 20.20 3.84
N CYS A 401 3.05 20.43 4.65
CA CYS A 401 2.71 19.55 5.77
C CYS A 401 2.47 18.11 5.33
N ALA A 402 1.65 17.91 4.29
CA ALA A 402 1.33 16.56 3.80
C ALA A 402 2.57 15.84 3.26
N MET A 403 3.49 16.53 2.58
CA MET A 403 4.76 15.95 2.12
C MET A 403 5.66 15.57 3.29
N LEU A 404 5.83 16.46 4.28
CA LEU A 404 6.67 16.18 5.45
C LEU A 404 6.13 15.00 6.27
N ILE A 405 4.81 14.95 6.49
CA ILE A 405 4.17 13.81 7.18
C ILE A 405 4.41 12.51 6.43
N ARG A 406 4.38 12.53 5.09
CA ARG A 406 4.72 11.34 4.31
C ARG A 406 6.16 10.93 4.49
N LEU A 407 7.12 11.85 4.47
CA LEU A 407 8.54 11.51 4.71
C LEU A 407 8.74 10.93 6.11
N LEU A 408 8.12 11.53 7.13
CA LEU A 408 8.19 11.05 8.52
C LEU A 408 7.56 9.66 8.68
N GLN A 409 6.38 9.44 8.09
CA GLN A 409 5.74 8.12 8.07
C GLN A 409 6.58 7.10 7.29
N ALA A 410 7.31 7.52 6.25
CA ALA A 410 8.21 6.66 5.48
C ALA A 410 9.49 6.28 6.25
N GLY A 411 9.68 6.79 7.47
CA GLY A 411 10.84 6.49 8.30
C GLY A 411 12.06 7.36 8.03
N VAL A 412 11.91 8.45 7.26
CA VAL A 412 12.96 9.46 7.11
C VAL A 412 13.15 10.16 8.46
N GLY A 413 14.38 10.14 8.97
CA GLY A 413 14.71 10.79 10.24
C GLY A 413 14.44 12.29 10.19
N VAL A 414 14.05 12.86 11.34
CA VAL A 414 13.68 14.29 11.45
C VAL A 414 14.85 15.23 11.12
N GLU A 415 16.09 14.74 11.23
CA GLU A 415 17.32 15.50 10.95
C GLU A 415 17.84 15.35 9.50
N ALA A 416 17.21 14.50 8.67
CA ALA A 416 17.57 14.30 7.27
C ALA A 416 16.90 15.36 6.37
#